data_AF-A0A537LRH5-F1
#
_entry.id   AF-A0A537LRH5-F1
#
_cell.length_a   1.000
_cell.length_b   1.000
_cell.length_c   1.000
_cell.angle_alpha   90.00
_cell.angle_beta   90.00
_cell.angle_gamma   90.00
#
_symmetry.space_group_name_H-M   'P 1'
#
loop_
_entity.id
_entity.type
_entity.pdbx_description
1 polymer ?
#
loop_
_entity_poly.entity_id
_entity_poly.type
_entity_poly.pdbx_seq_one_letter_code
_entity_poly.pdbx_strand_id
1 'polypeptide(L)'
;IGVDRYAGMRSPLRLEPGMVYSVVSRVPVPTAALLARGHGDIPPHIRARYLQLPAISPRVRHLATDLTAGVESPYQQAEAIRRYLQHGFTYTLQAPLLPDRADAVDEFLFVTHQGSCELFASALAVLLRAAGIPARLVTGYTTGSYNVFTGYYDVRNSDAHAWVEMFQPGAGWIEMEATPGFVPSSDTVGRPVGQWLAADAASWVLGMFVRVVQQLPLGRMGGGAGAAGVLVSATLVVGVLGGLRLRRRLHGSRGIVERGYADMLHTLARRGFRRHAAMTPSEFAASLPVPVRPVAARITRLFESFRYGHRPTDAGTDAASRQALRELRDVVRRSRIESRRST
;
A
#
# COMPACT_ATOMS: atom_id res chain seq x y z
N ILE A 1 -20.83 -6.88 19.67
CA ILE A 1 -19.38 -6.61 19.48
C ILE A 1 -18.68 -7.04 20.74
N GLY A 2 -17.71 -7.96 20.63
CA GLY A 2 -16.84 -8.28 21.76
C GLY A 2 -15.72 -7.26 21.81
N VAL A 3 -15.29 -6.89 23.01
CA VAL A 3 -14.04 -6.13 23.19
C VAL A 3 -13.05 -7.10 23.83
N ASP A 4 -11.92 -7.33 23.19
CA ASP A 4 -10.90 -8.20 23.75
C ASP A 4 -10.12 -7.50 24.87
N ARG A 5 -9.27 -8.27 25.56
CA ARG A 5 -8.43 -7.77 26.67
C ARG A 5 -7.47 -6.64 26.29
N TYR A 6 -7.37 -6.29 25.01
CA TYR A 6 -6.54 -5.21 24.48
C TYR A 6 -7.36 -4.01 23.99
N ALA A 7 -8.64 -3.96 24.37
CA ALA A 7 -9.61 -3.00 23.86
C ALA A 7 -9.82 -3.07 22.33
N GLY A 8 -9.47 -4.21 21.72
CA GLY A 8 -9.72 -4.47 20.30
C GLY A 8 -11.18 -4.87 20.10
N MET A 9 -11.88 -4.20 19.19
CA MET A 9 -13.22 -4.61 18.78
C MET A 9 -13.13 -5.90 17.97
N ARG A 10 -13.91 -6.90 18.37
CA ARG A 10 -14.05 -8.17 17.66
C ARG A 10 -15.49 -8.39 17.26
N SER A 11 -15.66 -8.91 16.05
CA SER A 11 -16.93 -9.52 15.68
C SER A 11 -17.22 -10.67 16.64
N PRO A 12 -18.42 -10.74 17.24
CA PRO A 12 -18.82 -11.89 18.05
C PRO A 12 -19.03 -13.15 17.21
N LEU A 13 -19.08 -13.00 15.88
CA LEU A 13 -19.28 -14.07 14.91
C LEU A 13 -18.08 -14.12 13.95
N ARG A 14 -17.74 -15.33 13.49
CA ARG A 14 -16.82 -15.49 12.37
C ARG A 14 -17.45 -14.86 11.13
N LEU A 15 -16.67 -14.07 10.40
CA LEU A 15 -17.09 -13.51 9.12
C LEU A 15 -16.97 -14.60 8.05
N GLU A 16 -18.09 -14.94 7.41
CA GLU A 16 -18.15 -15.94 6.35
C GLU A 16 -18.16 -15.28 4.96
N PRO A 17 -17.73 -15.98 3.90
CA PRO A 17 -17.76 -15.46 2.54
C PRO A 17 -19.18 -14.99 2.13
N GLY A 18 -19.28 -13.78 1.59
CA GLY A 18 -20.55 -13.18 1.16
C GLY A 18 -21.37 -12.51 2.27
N MET A 19 -20.87 -12.50 3.51
CA MET A 19 -21.53 -11.80 4.62
C MET A 19 -21.56 -10.28 4.37
N VAL A 20 -22.73 -9.69 4.62
CA VAL A 20 -22.95 -8.24 4.60
C VAL A 20 -23.22 -7.77 6.02
N TYR A 21 -22.56 -6.71 6.45
CA TYR A 21 -22.73 -6.12 7.77
C TYR A 21 -22.59 -4.61 7.71
N SER A 22 -23.11 -3.92 8.72
CA SER A 22 -23.00 -2.47 8.88
C SER A 22 -22.15 -2.14 10.10
N VAL A 23 -21.31 -1.12 9.98
CA VAL A 23 -20.48 -0.61 11.07
C VAL A 23 -20.69 0.88 11.20
N VAL A 24 -20.78 1.35 12.44
CA VAL A 24 -20.68 2.78 12.75
C VAL A 24 -19.28 3.01 13.31
N SER A 25 -18.48 3.80 12.60
CA SER A 25 -17.15 4.20 13.05
C SER A 25 -17.20 5.62 13.59
N ARG A 26 -16.47 5.87 14.69
CA ARG A 26 -16.23 7.22 15.20
C ARG A 26 -14.72 7.46 15.14
N VAL A 27 -14.30 8.29 14.19
CA VAL A 27 -12.89 8.68 14.03
C VAL A 27 -12.69 10.00 14.78
N PRO A 28 -12.00 10.01 15.93
CA PRO A 28 -11.70 11.25 16.64
C PRO A 28 -10.70 12.09 15.84
N VAL A 29 -11.00 13.38 15.65
CA VAL A 29 -10.06 14.35 15.07
C VAL A 29 -9.62 15.29 16.20
N PRO A 30 -8.50 15.00 16.88
CA PRO A 30 -8.02 15.83 17.98
C PRO A 30 -7.60 17.22 17.48
N THR A 31 -7.90 18.26 18.25
CA THR A 31 -7.53 19.63 17.89
C THR A 31 -6.02 19.85 18.06
N ALA A 32 -5.43 20.72 17.23
CA ALA A 32 -4.01 21.07 17.36
C ALA A 32 -3.64 21.54 18.78
N ALA A 33 -4.54 22.27 19.45
CA ALA A 33 -4.35 22.69 20.84
C ALA A 33 -4.29 21.51 21.83
N LEU A 34 -5.11 20.46 21.62
CA LEU A 34 -5.09 19.25 22.46
C LEU A 34 -3.79 18.45 22.27
N LEU A 35 -3.30 18.39 21.03
CA LEU A 35 -2.03 17.72 20.69
C LEU A 35 -0.81 18.48 21.21
N ALA A 36 -0.85 19.82 21.12
CA ALA A 36 0.21 20.70 21.62
C ALA A 36 0.30 20.68 23.15
N ARG A 37 -0.84 20.57 23.85
CA ARG A 37 -0.89 20.60 25.32
C ARG A 37 -0.13 19.47 25.99
N GLY A 38 0.10 18.33 25.31
CA GLY A 38 1.16 17.35 25.59
C GLY A 38 1.23 16.70 26.98
N HIS A 39 0.49 17.17 27.97
CA HIS A 39 0.75 16.93 29.37
C HIS A 39 -0.53 16.47 30.04
N GLY A 40 -0.49 15.25 30.54
CA GLY A 40 -1.55 14.60 31.28
C GLY A 40 -1.09 13.22 31.71
N ASP A 41 -1.70 12.69 32.77
CA ASP A 41 -1.28 11.40 33.32
C ASP A 41 -1.61 10.26 32.34
N ILE A 42 -0.58 9.54 31.92
CA ILE A 42 -0.75 8.27 31.21
C ILE A 42 -1.29 7.24 32.22
N PRO A 43 -2.47 6.64 31.98
CA PRO A 43 -3.04 5.67 32.90
C PRO A 43 -2.04 4.52 33.17
N PRO A 44 -1.93 4.02 34.43
CA PRO A 44 -0.93 3.01 34.77
C PRO A 44 -0.98 1.75 33.90
N HIS A 45 -2.18 1.30 33.53
CA HIS A 45 -2.36 0.14 32.65
C HIS A 45 -1.87 0.39 31.22
N ILE A 46 -1.97 1.62 30.70
CA ILE A 46 -1.42 1.99 29.40
C ILE A 46 0.11 1.99 29.47
N ARG A 47 0.67 2.63 30.51
CA ARG A 47 2.11 2.70 30.73
C ARG A 47 2.73 1.31 30.83
N ALA A 48 2.18 0.45 31.68
CA ALA A 48 2.69 -0.90 31.93
C ALA A 48 2.68 -1.79 30.68
N ARG A 49 1.71 -1.59 29.77
CA ARG A 49 1.54 -2.45 28.60
C ARG A 49 2.21 -1.90 27.34
N TYR A 50 2.13 -0.59 27.11
CA TYR A 50 2.47 0.02 25.83
C TYR A 50 3.79 0.79 25.82
N LEU A 51 4.56 0.74 26.92
CA LEU A 51 5.98 1.14 26.96
C LEU A 51 6.95 -0.05 27.02
N GLN A 52 6.42 -1.27 27.09
CA GLN A 52 7.18 -2.51 27.08
C GLN A 52 8.13 -2.55 25.86
N LEU A 53 9.41 -2.77 26.13
CA LEU A 53 10.42 -3.10 25.13
C LEU A 53 11.20 -4.34 25.58
N PRO A 54 11.59 -5.25 24.66
CA PRO A 54 12.63 -6.23 24.95
C PRO A 54 13.99 -5.52 25.13
N ALA A 55 15.05 -6.29 25.34
CA ALA A 55 16.40 -5.76 25.16
C ALA A 55 16.53 -5.28 23.70
N ILE A 56 16.70 -3.96 23.52
CA ILE A 56 16.92 -3.31 22.22
C ILE A 56 18.37 -2.84 22.13
N SER A 57 18.86 -2.70 20.90
CA SER A 57 20.18 -2.13 20.62
C SER A 57 20.37 -0.75 21.28
N PRO A 58 21.55 -0.48 21.88
CA PRO A 58 21.87 0.85 22.41
C PRO A 58 21.72 1.96 21.36
N ARG A 59 22.05 1.69 20.09
CA ARG A 59 21.94 2.68 19.00
C ARG A 59 20.50 3.10 18.76
N VAL A 60 19.55 2.16 18.80
CA VAL A 60 18.12 2.44 18.67
C VAL A 60 17.64 3.33 19.82
N ARG A 61 18.11 3.06 21.04
CA ARG A 61 17.78 3.88 22.21
C ARG A 61 18.34 5.30 22.11
N HIS A 62 19.61 5.44 21.70
CA HIS A 62 20.24 6.73 21.48
C HIS A 62 19.51 7.53 20.39
N LEU A 63 19.19 6.89 19.27
CA LEU A 63 18.43 7.53 18.19
C LEU A 63 17.08 8.08 18.67
N ALA A 64 16.35 7.33 19.51
CA ALA A 64 15.09 7.82 20.08
C ALA A 64 15.30 9.07 20.95
N THR A 65 16.34 9.08 21.78
CA THR A 65 16.70 10.26 22.60
C THR A 65 17.09 11.45 21.72
N ASP A 66 17.91 11.24 20.69
CA ASP A 66 18.42 12.31 19.83
C ASP A 66 17.29 12.94 19.00
N LEU A 67 16.39 12.13 18.45
CA LEU A 67 15.24 12.61 17.66
C LEU A 67 14.22 13.39 18.50
N THR A 68 14.23 13.19 19.83
CA THR A 68 13.26 13.82 20.74
C THR A 68 13.87 14.88 21.65
N ALA A 69 15.18 15.11 21.54
CA ALA A 69 15.91 16.10 22.31
C ALA A 69 15.36 17.52 22.07
N GLY A 70 15.07 18.25 23.15
CA GLY A 70 14.57 19.63 23.09
C GLY A 70 13.12 19.77 22.61
N VAL A 71 12.39 18.66 22.41
CA VAL A 71 10.97 18.67 22.03
C VAL A 71 10.13 18.30 23.24
N GLU A 72 9.26 19.20 23.70
CA GLU A 72 8.52 19.01 24.95
C GLU A 72 7.22 18.20 24.79
N SER A 73 6.53 18.33 23.65
CA SER A 73 5.25 17.64 23.42
C SER A 73 5.47 16.20 22.93
N PRO A 74 4.87 15.18 23.57
CA PRO A 74 4.93 13.79 23.10
C PRO A 74 4.46 13.62 21.66
N TYR A 75 3.45 14.39 21.25
CA TYR A 75 2.97 14.35 19.87
C TYR A 75 4.03 14.90 18.90
N GLN A 76 4.69 16.01 19.24
CA GLN A 76 5.75 16.58 18.41
C GLN A 76 7.00 15.68 18.36
N GLN A 77 7.33 15.01 19.46
CA GLN A 77 8.36 13.98 19.52
C GLN A 77 8.03 12.81 18.58
N ALA A 78 6.80 12.31 18.66
CA ALA A 78 6.32 11.25 17.79
C ALA A 78 6.36 11.66 16.31
N GLU A 79 5.99 12.90 16.02
CA GLU A 79 6.03 13.51 14.69
C GLU A 79 7.46 13.68 14.15
N ALA A 80 8.44 13.98 15.02
CA ALA A 80 9.85 14.03 14.64
C ALA A 80 10.36 12.63 14.23
N ILE A 81 10.06 11.60 15.03
CA ILE A 81 10.39 10.21 14.72
C ILE A 81 9.70 9.75 13.43
N ARG A 82 8.40 10.04 13.28
CA ARG A 82 7.62 9.72 12.08
C ARG A 82 8.24 10.33 10.82
N ARG A 83 8.60 11.61 10.87
CA ARG A 83 9.24 12.31 9.74
C ARG A 83 10.62 11.76 9.43
N TYR A 84 11.42 11.42 10.43
CA TYR A 84 12.72 10.78 10.23
C TYR A 84 12.58 9.49 9.41
N LEU A 85 11.63 8.63 9.78
CA LEU A 85 11.34 7.39 9.04
C LEU A 85 10.82 7.68 7.63
N GLN A 86 9.89 8.62 7.47
CA GLN A 86 9.30 8.93 6.16
C GLN A 86 10.29 9.49 5.13
N HIS A 87 11.32 10.21 5.56
CA HIS A 87 12.25 10.89 4.65
C HIS A 87 13.60 10.17 4.51
N GLY A 88 14.00 9.36 5.49
CA GLY A 88 15.31 8.69 5.52
C GLY A 88 15.35 7.31 4.89
N PHE A 89 14.19 6.70 4.57
CA PHE A 89 14.07 5.27 4.29
C PHE A 89 13.24 5.00 3.05
N THR A 90 13.50 3.86 2.39
CA THR A 90 12.80 3.46 1.17
C THR A 90 11.86 2.28 1.43
N TYR A 91 10.62 2.41 0.97
CA TYR A 91 9.66 1.31 1.02
C TYR A 91 9.97 0.24 -0.04
N THR A 92 10.05 -1.01 0.39
CA THR A 92 10.21 -2.15 -0.52
C THR A 92 9.61 -3.43 0.08
N LEU A 93 9.03 -4.27 -0.78
CA LEU A 93 8.63 -5.64 -0.43
C LEU A 93 9.75 -6.65 -0.63
N GLN A 94 10.89 -6.22 -1.16
CA GLN A 94 12.07 -7.04 -1.43
C GLN A 94 13.20 -6.66 -0.47
N ALA A 95 12.87 -6.54 0.82
CA ALA A 95 13.88 -6.26 1.85
C ALA A 95 14.86 -7.45 1.92
N PRO A 96 16.16 -7.19 2.16
CA PRO A 96 17.15 -8.25 2.37
C PRO A 96 16.74 -9.19 3.50
N LEU A 97 17.18 -10.45 3.42
CA LEU A 97 17.01 -11.38 4.53
C LEU A 97 17.81 -10.87 5.73
N LEU A 98 17.17 -10.92 6.90
CA LEU A 98 17.83 -10.58 8.15
C LEU A 98 18.95 -11.59 8.44
N PRO A 99 20.16 -11.14 8.81
CA PRO A 99 21.19 -12.03 9.32
C PRO A 99 20.71 -12.79 10.55
N ASP A 100 21.26 -13.99 10.78
CA ASP A 100 20.91 -14.81 11.94
C ASP A 100 21.15 -14.03 13.25
N ARG A 101 20.10 -13.99 14.10
CA ARG A 101 20.09 -13.28 15.39
C ARG A 101 20.21 -11.75 15.31
N ALA A 102 20.09 -11.13 14.14
CA ALA A 102 20.02 -9.68 14.03
C ALA A 102 18.69 -9.13 14.57
N ASP A 103 18.75 -7.93 15.17
CA ASP A 103 17.56 -7.16 15.52
C ASP A 103 17.02 -6.49 14.25
N ALA A 104 15.78 -6.81 13.88
CA ALA A 104 15.17 -6.32 12.65
C ALA A 104 15.03 -4.80 12.60
N VAL A 105 14.78 -4.16 13.75
CA VAL A 105 14.65 -2.71 13.84
C VAL A 105 16.02 -2.05 13.72
N ASP A 106 17.04 -2.57 14.38
CA ASP A 106 18.42 -2.05 14.27
C ASP A 106 18.96 -2.19 12.84
N GLU A 107 18.80 -3.36 12.22
CA GLU A 107 19.23 -3.61 10.83
C GLU A 107 18.50 -2.72 9.83
N PHE A 108 17.20 -2.50 10.03
CA PHE A 108 16.42 -1.57 9.22
C PHE A 108 16.90 -0.12 9.37
N LEU A 109 17.12 0.33 10.61
CA LEU A 109 17.46 1.72 10.94
C LEU A 109 18.87 2.14 10.57
N PHE A 110 19.85 1.22 10.60
CA PHE A 110 21.26 1.57 10.51
C PHE A 110 22.03 0.89 9.36
N VAL A 111 21.44 -0.11 8.71
CA VAL A 111 22.15 -0.89 7.68
C VAL A 111 21.42 -0.88 6.36
N THR A 112 20.20 -1.40 6.32
CA THR A 112 19.48 -1.61 5.05
C THR A 112 18.77 -0.35 4.56
N HIS A 113 18.23 0.45 5.47
CA HIS A 113 17.38 1.62 5.21
C HIS A 113 16.19 1.35 4.25
N GLN A 114 15.79 0.08 4.13
CA GLN A 114 14.83 -0.41 3.15
C GLN A 114 13.92 -1.46 3.80
N GLY A 115 12.60 -1.27 3.72
CA GLY A 115 11.68 -2.19 4.42
C GLY A 115 10.22 -2.13 3.98
N SER A 116 9.45 -3.11 4.44
CA SER A 116 7.99 -3.18 4.29
C SER A 116 7.29 -2.34 5.35
N CYS A 117 5.97 -2.18 5.24
CA CYS A 117 5.16 -1.42 6.20
C CYS A 117 5.30 -1.98 7.62
N GLU A 118 5.48 -3.30 7.77
CA GLU A 118 5.74 -3.94 9.06
C GLU A 118 7.05 -3.47 9.70
N LEU A 119 8.12 -3.28 8.91
CA LEU A 119 9.40 -2.77 9.43
C LEU A 119 9.30 -1.29 9.82
N PHE A 120 8.65 -0.46 8.99
CA PHE A 120 8.40 0.94 9.31
C PHE A 120 7.56 1.10 10.58
N ALA A 121 6.46 0.35 10.69
CA ALA A 121 5.59 0.39 11.85
C ALA A 121 6.27 -0.18 13.11
N SER A 122 7.07 -1.24 12.96
CA SER A 122 7.86 -1.80 14.08
C SER A 122 8.91 -0.81 14.57
N ALA A 123 9.67 -0.19 13.67
CA ALA A 123 10.68 0.80 14.01
C ALA A 123 10.05 2.03 14.68
N LEU A 124 8.94 2.54 14.15
CA LEU A 124 8.19 3.63 14.76
C LEU A 124 7.73 3.26 16.18
N ALA A 125 7.10 2.10 16.36
CA ALA A 125 6.63 1.67 17.67
C ALA A 125 7.77 1.51 18.68
N VAL A 126 8.92 0.96 18.26
CA VAL A 126 10.09 0.80 19.14
C VAL A 126 10.70 2.14 19.52
N LEU A 127 10.89 3.05 18.55
CA LEU A 127 11.45 4.38 18.81
C LEU A 127 10.54 5.23 19.72
N LEU A 128 9.22 5.19 19.50
CA LEU A 128 8.25 5.87 20.37
C LEU A 128 8.32 5.35 21.81
N ARG A 129 8.32 4.02 21.99
CA ARG A 129 8.42 3.42 23.32
C ARG A 129 9.76 3.73 23.99
N ALA A 130 10.84 3.77 23.22
CA ALA A 130 12.17 4.13 23.72
C ALA A 130 12.23 5.59 24.18
N ALA A 131 11.47 6.48 23.53
CA ALA A 131 11.25 7.87 23.94
C ALA A 131 10.22 8.03 25.08
N GLY A 132 9.67 6.94 25.62
CA GLY A 132 8.70 6.99 26.72
C GLY A 132 7.26 7.31 26.27
N ILE A 133 6.96 7.23 24.98
CA ILE A 133 5.63 7.46 24.40
C ILE A 133 4.92 6.11 24.23
N PRO A 134 3.75 5.87 24.88
CA PRO A 134 3.06 4.60 24.74
C PRO A 134 2.56 4.41 23.31
N ALA A 135 2.92 3.30 22.69
CA ALA A 135 2.61 3.02 21.29
C ALA A 135 2.17 1.57 21.08
N ARG A 136 1.31 1.32 20.08
CA ARG A 136 0.89 -0.02 19.68
C ARG A 136 0.93 -0.19 18.17
N LEU A 137 1.35 -1.36 17.73
CA LEU A 137 1.27 -1.79 16.34
C LEU A 137 -0.17 -2.13 15.99
N VAL A 138 -0.63 -1.70 14.83
CA VAL A 138 -1.94 -2.04 14.28
C VAL A 138 -1.74 -2.65 12.89
N THR A 139 -2.51 -3.68 12.58
CA THR A 139 -2.56 -4.29 11.25
C THR A 139 -4.00 -4.29 10.74
N GLY A 140 -4.15 -4.15 9.44
CA GLY A 140 -5.45 -4.07 8.81
C GLY A 140 -5.32 -3.84 7.31
N TYR A 141 -6.22 -3.05 6.76
CA TYR A 141 -6.24 -2.69 5.35
C TYR A 141 -6.34 -1.18 5.18
N THR A 142 -5.67 -0.65 4.16
CA THR A 142 -5.89 0.73 3.70
C THR A 142 -7.24 0.86 3.01
N THR A 143 -7.59 2.09 2.61
CA THR A 143 -8.87 2.48 2.00
C THR A 143 -9.24 1.68 0.73
N GLY A 144 -8.27 1.05 0.06
CA GLY A 144 -8.47 0.35 -1.20
C GLY A 144 -8.78 1.31 -2.35
N SER A 145 -9.47 0.82 -3.39
CA SER A 145 -9.79 1.62 -4.59
C SER A 145 -11.29 1.92 -4.69
N TYR A 146 -11.65 3.18 -4.87
CA TYR A 146 -13.03 3.57 -5.12
C TYR A 146 -13.52 3.14 -6.52
N ASN A 147 -14.63 2.42 -6.57
CA ASN A 147 -15.27 1.98 -7.80
C ASN A 147 -16.45 2.89 -8.12
N VAL A 148 -16.25 3.78 -9.10
CA VAL A 148 -17.25 4.77 -9.52
C VAL A 148 -18.54 4.17 -10.09
N PHE A 149 -18.52 2.91 -10.54
CA PHE A 149 -19.70 2.26 -11.11
C PHE A 149 -20.59 1.62 -10.04
N THR A 150 -19.99 1.14 -8.95
CA THR A 150 -20.72 0.51 -7.85
C THR A 150 -20.95 1.47 -6.68
N GLY A 151 -20.17 2.55 -6.60
CA GLY A 151 -20.18 3.48 -5.46
C GLY A 151 -19.49 2.94 -4.21
N TYR A 152 -18.76 1.82 -4.31
CA TYR A 152 -18.09 1.17 -3.18
C TYR A 152 -16.57 1.26 -3.26
N TYR A 153 -15.92 1.12 -2.11
CA TYR A 153 -14.48 0.88 -2.04
C TYR A 153 -14.19 -0.62 -2.13
N ASP A 154 -13.36 -1.01 -3.09
CA ASP A 154 -12.85 -2.37 -3.22
C ASP A 154 -11.56 -2.49 -2.40
N VAL A 155 -11.64 -3.20 -1.27
CA VAL A 155 -10.49 -3.52 -0.40
C VAL A 155 -10.05 -4.96 -0.64
N ARG A 156 -8.77 -5.18 -0.90
CA ARG A 156 -8.18 -6.46 -1.32
C ARG A 156 -7.02 -6.85 -0.41
N ASN A 157 -6.60 -8.12 -0.47
CA ASN A 157 -5.44 -8.60 0.29
C ASN A 157 -4.15 -7.80 0.03
N SER A 158 -4.01 -7.20 -1.15
CA SER A 158 -2.89 -6.30 -1.48
C SER A 158 -2.84 -5.01 -0.69
N ASP A 159 -3.97 -4.62 -0.11
CA ASP A 159 -4.14 -3.37 0.59
C ASP A 159 -3.85 -3.57 2.09
N ALA A 160 -3.41 -4.78 2.47
CA ALA A 160 -2.97 -5.12 3.81
C ALA A 160 -1.81 -4.22 4.22
N HIS A 161 -1.91 -3.66 5.42
CA HIS A 161 -1.00 -2.63 5.89
C HIS A 161 -0.82 -2.67 7.40
N ALA A 162 0.32 -2.16 7.84
CA ALA A 162 0.68 -2.04 9.24
C ALA A 162 1.05 -0.59 9.55
N TRP A 163 0.52 -0.08 10.65
CA TRP A 163 0.77 1.28 11.15
C TRP A 163 0.91 1.26 12.68
N VAL A 164 1.09 2.43 13.28
CA VAL A 164 1.20 2.58 14.73
C VAL A 164 0.12 3.51 15.24
N GLU A 165 -0.33 3.29 16.47
CA GLU A 165 -1.06 4.29 17.22
C GLU A 165 -0.26 4.70 18.45
N MET A 166 -0.15 5.99 18.69
CA MET A 166 0.40 6.55 19.93
C MET A 166 -0.71 6.93 20.90
N PHE A 167 -0.47 6.79 22.20
CA PHE A 167 -1.41 7.27 23.22
C PHE A 167 -1.07 8.71 23.60
N GLN A 168 -2.01 9.62 23.39
CA GLN A 168 -1.94 11.01 23.79
C GLN A 168 -2.92 11.27 24.93
N PRO A 169 -2.46 11.73 26.11
CA PRO A 169 -3.35 12.10 27.21
C PRO A 169 -4.43 13.10 26.75
N GLY A 170 -5.68 12.84 27.14
CA GLY A 170 -6.84 13.65 26.75
C GLY A 170 -7.39 13.39 25.33
N ALA A 171 -6.56 12.93 24.39
CA ALA A 171 -6.99 12.61 23.02
C ALA A 171 -7.21 11.11 22.78
N GLY A 172 -6.57 10.24 23.56
CA GLY A 172 -6.62 8.79 23.39
C GLY A 172 -5.60 8.28 22.37
N TRP A 173 -5.96 7.24 21.63
CA TRP A 173 -5.09 6.66 20.60
C TRP A 173 -5.15 7.47 19.30
N ILE A 174 -3.98 7.82 18.79
CA ILE A 174 -3.80 8.62 17.57
C ILE A 174 -2.99 7.81 16.57
N GLU A 175 -3.51 7.68 15.35
CA GLU A 175 -2.86 7.01 14.23
C GLU A 175 -1.59 7.76 13.78
N MET A 176 -0.51 6.99 13.61
CA MET A 176 0.80 7.45 13.18
C MET A 176 1.30 6.56 12.03
N GLU A 177 1.39 7.15 10.84
CA GLU A 177 1.86 6.49 9.63
C GLU A 177 3.30 6.93 9.28
N ALA A 178 4.23 5.97 9.30
CA ALA A 178 5.65 6.21 8.99
C ALA A 178 6.06 5.73 7.59
N THR A 179 5.22 4.99 6.89
CA THR A 179 5.51 4.44 5.56
C THR A 179 5.41 5.54 4.50
N PRO A 180 6.49 5.78 3.72
CA PRO A 180 6.46 6.78 2.66
C PRO A 180 5.35 6.52 1.63
N GLY A 181 4.59 7.56 1.29
CA GLY A 181 3.51 7.48 0.29
C GLY A 181 2.16 6.99 0.82
N PHE A 182 2.08 6.58 2.10
CA PHE A 182 0.82 6.26 2.78
C PHE A 182 0.36 7.45 3.63
N VAL A 183 -0.96 7.62 3.73
CA VAL A 183 -1.59 8.68 4.54
C VAL A 183 -2.45 8.07 5.62
N PRO A 184 -2.55 8.69 6.81
CA PRO A 184 -3.45 8.24 7.85
C PRO A 184 -4.90 8.15 7.39
N SER A 185 -5.65 7.22 7.99
CA SER A 185 -7.06 6.99 7.72
C SER A 185 -7.90 8.23 8.08
N SER A 186 -7.56 8.92 9.16
CA SER A 186 -8.20 10.18 9.58
C SER A 186 -8.17 11.27 8.50
N ASP A 187 -7.05 11.38 7.79
CA ASP A 187 -6.86 12.38 6.73
C ASP A 187 -7.63 12.01 5.46
N THR A 188 -7.93 10.73 5.29
CA THR A 188 -8.75 10.25 4.18
C THR A 188 -10.23 10.52 4.42
N VAL A 189 -10.72 10.32 5.66
CA VAL A 189 -12.12 10.53 6.05
C VAL A 189 -12.51 12.01 6.10
N GLY A 190 -11.55 12.91 6.38
CA GLY A 190 -11.79 14.35 6.46
C GLY A 190 -11.80 15.10 5.11
N ARG A 191 -11.44 14.47 3.99
CA ARG A 191 -11.35 15.15 2.68
C ARG A 191 -12.70 15.14 1.97
N PRO A 192 -13.22 16.30 1.52
CA PRO A 192 -14.44 16.35 0.72
C PRO A 192 -14.27 15.52 -0.55
N VAL A 193 -15.28 14.70 -0.89
CA VAL A 193 -15.31 13.86 -2.11
C VAL A 193 -14.93 14.65 -3.38
N GLY A 194 -15.23 15.96 -3.43
CA GLY A 194 -14.88 16.85 -4.53
C GLY A 194 -13.37 17.13 -4.72
N GLN A 195 -12.55 17.05 -3.67
CA GLN A 195 -11.10 17.27 -3.79
C GLN A 195 -10.38 16.06 -4.39
N TRP A 196 -10.91 14.85 -4.22
CA TRP A 196 -10.42 13.65 -4.93
C TRP A 196 -10.65 13.75 -6.43
N LEU A 197 -11.85 14.19 -6.84
CA LEU A 197 -12.16 14.46 -8.24
C LEU A 197 -11.27 15.57 -8.81
N ALA A 198 -10.99 16.61 -8.03
CA ALA A 198 -10.16 17.74 -8.45
C ALA A 198 -8.66 17.42 -8.52
N ALA A 199 -8.09 16.64 -7.60
CA ALA A 199 -6.66 16.30 -7.60
C ALA A 199 -6.30 15.34 -8.75
N ASP A 200 -7.17 14.36 -9.02
CA ASP A 200 -7.03 13.47 -10.18
C ASP A 200 -7.28 14.22 -11.49
N ALA A 201 -8.26 15.13 -11.55
CA ALA A 201 -8.50 15.94 -12.75
C ALA A 201 -7.39 16.97 -13.00
N ALA A 202 -6.85 17.62 -11.96
CA ALA A 202 -5.83 18.66 -12.08
C ALA A 202 -4.47 18.10 -12.50
N SER A 203 -4.06 16.95 -11.95
CA SER A 203 -2.85 16.25 -12.40
C SER A 203 -2.96 15.80 -13.87
N TRP A 204 -4.18 15.46 -14.31
CA TRP A 204 -4.48 15.14 -15.71
C TRP A 204 -4.43 16.37 -16.63
N VAL A 205 -5.06 17.48 -16.24
CA VAL A 205 -5.11 18.73 -17.01
C VAL A 205 -3.72 19.35 -17.11
N LEU A 206 -2.96 19.39 -16.02
CA LEU A 206 -1.61 19.94 -15.97
C LEU A 206 -0.64 19.10 -16.83
N GLY A 207 -0.72 17.76 -16.75
CA GLY A 207 0.08 16.88 -17.60
C GLY A 207 -0.28 16.95 -19.09
N MET A 208 -1.53 17.25 -19.43
CA MET A 208 -1.98 17.48 -20.80
C MET A 208 -1.51 18.84 -21.32
N PHE A 209 -1.59 19.90 -20.50
CA PHE A 209 -1.15 21.25 -20.84
C PHE A 209 0.36 21.32 -21.14
N VAL A 210 1.19 20.69 -20.29
CA VAL A 210 2.66 20.66 -20.48
C VAL A 210 3.05 19.95 -21.79
N ARG A 211 2.33 18.89 -22.19
CA ARG A 211 2.63 18.15 -23.43
C ARG A 211 2.13 18.85 -24.69
N VAL A 212 1.04 19.61 -24.60
CA VAL A 212 0.52 20.41 -25.73
C VAL A 212 1.40 21.63 -25.97
N VAL A 213 1.83 22.33 -24.92
CA VAL A 213 2.72 23.50 -25.01
C VAL A 213 4.10 23.13 -25.57
N GLN A 214 4.62 21.93 -25.27
CA GLN A 214 5.89 21.44 -25.80
C GLN A 214 5.85 21.00 -27.28
N GLN A 215 4.67 20.87 -27.89
CA GLN A 215 4.50 20.47 -29.28
C GLN A 215 3.99 21.58 -30.21
N LEU A 216 3.74 22.78 -29.67
CA LEU A 216 3.32 23.93 -30.46
C LEU A 216 4.56 24.65 -31.04
N PRO A 217 4.65 24.85 -32.36
CA PRO A 217 5.72 25.64 -32.95
C PRO A 217 5.47 27.11 -32.63
N LEU A 218 6.18 27.62 -31.61
CA LEU A 218 6.10 29.02 -31.12
C LEU A 218 6.43 30.11 -32.17
N GLY A 219 6.70 29.74 -33.43
CA GLY A 219 7.17 30.65 -34.47
C GLY A 219 6.13 31.17 -35.47
N ARG A 220 4.87 30.70 -35.46
CA ARG A 220 3.90 31.13 -36.49
C ARG A 220 2.45 31.10 -35.99
N MET A 221 1.95 32.20 -35.44
CA MET A 221 0.55 32.64 -35.61
C MET A 221 0.33 34.01 -34.96
N GLY A 222 0.24 35.04 -35.80
CA GLY A 222 -0.45 36.28 -35.45
C GLY A 222 -1.95 36.12 -35.70
N GLY A 223 -2.77 36.72 -34.84
CA GLY A 223 -4.17 37.05 -35.14
C GLY A 223 -5.24 36.39 -34.27
N GLY A 224 -5.98 37.24 -33.53
CA GLY A 224 -7.41 37.06 -33.22
C GLY A 224 -7.76 36.21 -32.00
N ALA A 225 -8.12 36.87 -30.89
CA ALA A 225 -8.56 36.26 -29.63
C ALA A 225 -9.76 35.29 -29.72
N GLY A 226 -10.52 35.28 -30.83
CA GLY A 226 -11.65 34.36 -31.04
C GLY A 226 -11.26 32.97 -31.57
N ALA A 227 -10.18 32.85 -32.35
CA ALA A 227 -9.74 31.55 -32.89
C ALA A 227 -9.09 30.65 -31.83
N ALA A 228 -8.48 31.27 -30.81
CA ALA A 228 -7.85 30.58 -29.69
C ALA A 228 -8.88 29.77 -28.87
N GLY A 229 -10.08 30.30 -28.63
CA GLY A 229 -11.12 29.61 -27.86
C GLY A 229 -11.65 28.33 -28.52
N VAL A 230 -11.80 28.34 -29.84
CA VAL A 230 -12.26 27.18 -30.63
C VAL A 230 -11.15 26.14 -30.80
N LEU A 231 -9.90 26.59 -30.99
CA LEU A 231 -8.75 25.68 -31.04
C LEU A 231 -8.51 25.00 -29.69
N VAL A 232 -8.68 25.70 -28.56
CA VAL A 232 -8.54 25.13 -27.21
C VAL A 232 -9.64 24.11 -26.92
N SER A 233 -10.89 24.37 -27.32
CA SER A 233 -11.99 23.42 -27.11
C SER A 233 -11.90 22.21 -28.06
N ALA A 234 -11.47 22.38 -29.30
CA ALA A 234 -11.21 21.28 -30.22
C ALA A 234 -9.99 20.42 -29.80
N THR A 235 -8.92 21.04 -29.30
CA THR A 235 -7.78 20.31 -28.72
C THR A 235 -8.13 19.62 -27.40
N LEU A 236 -9.03 20.19 -26.58
CA LEU A 236 -9.56 19.51 -25.40
C LEU A 236 -10.38 18.27 -25.79
N VAL A 237 -11.25 18.35 -26.80
CA VAL A 237 -12.08 17.22 -27.22
C VAL A 237 -11.23 16.14 -27.92
N VAL A 238 -10.31 16.52 -28.81
CA VAL A 238 -9.38 15.58 -29.45
C VAL A 238 -8.36 15.03 -28.45
N GLY A 239 -7.94 15.83 -27.46
CA GLY A 239 -7.09 15.42 -26.35
C GLY A 239 -7.79 14.50 -25.36
N VAL A 240 -9.11 14.68 -25.14
CA VAL A 240 -9.94 13.79 -24.31
C VAL A 240 -10.24 12.49 -25.06
N LEU A 241 -10.60 12.53 -26.35
CA LEU A 241 -10.83 11.32 -27.16
C LEU A 241 -9.54 10.55 -27.46
N GLY A 242 -8.47 11.28 -27.79
CA GLY A 242 -7.11 10.77 -27.96
C GLY A 242 -6.55 10.25 -26.64
N GLY A 243 -6.82 10.95 -25.53
CA GLY A 243 -6.51 10.55 -24.16
C GLY A 243 -7.32 9.35 -23.68
N LEU A 244 -8.58 9.18 -24.11
CA LEU A 244 -9.40 8.00 -23.85
C LEU A 244 -8.92 6.79 -24.68
N ARG A 245 -8.50 6.99 -25.93
CA ARG A 245 -7.85 5.96 -26.76
C ARG A 245 -6.46 5.59 -26.24
N LEU A 246 -5.67 6.58 -25.84
CA LEU A 246 -4.36 6.39 -25.23
C LEU A 246 -4.49 5.81 -23.82
N ARG A 247 -5.54 6.14 -23.06
CA ARG A 247 -5.90 5.48 -21.78
C ARG A 247 -6.36 4.05 -22.01
N ARG A 248 -7.12 3.73 -23.06
CA ARG A 248 -7.39 2.33 -23.45
C ARG A 248 -6.12 1.56 -23.84
N ARG A 249 -5.11 2.24 -24.44
CA ARG A 249 -3.80 1.65 -24.76
C ARG A 249 -2.85 1.55 -23.55
N LEU A 250 -2.82 2.55 -22.67
CA LEU A 250 -1.96 2.64 -21.48
C LEU A 250 -2.55 1.88 -20.28
N HIS A 251 -3.86 1.95 -20.03
CA HIS A 251 -4.57 1.04 -19.10
C HIS A 251 -4.83 -0.34 -19.71
N GLY A 252 -4.55 -0.53 -21.01
CA GLY A 252 -4.45 -1.85 -21.61
C GLY A 252 -3.39 -2.72 -20.94
N SER A 253 -2.35 -2.08 -20.38
CA SER A 253 -1.22 -2.72 -19.67
C SER A 253 -1.55 -3.17 -18.25
N ARG A 254 -2.41 -2.42 -17.52
CA ARG A 254 -2.87 -2.78 -16.15
C ARG A 254 -3.54 -4.15 -16.06
N GLY A 255 -4.06 -4.67 -17.17
CA GLY A 255 -4.65 -6.00 -17.22
C GLY A 255 -3.78 -7.08 -17.87
N ILE A 256 -2.63 -6.82 -18.48
CA ILE A 256 -1.90 -7.90 -19.19
C ILE A 256 -1.28 -8.87 -18.19
N VAL A 257 -0.59 -8.36 -17.18
CA VAL A 257 0.01 -9.19 -16.13
C VAL A 257 -1.06 -9.87 -15.28
N GLU A 258 -2.11 -9.15 -14.88
CA GLU A 258 -3.24 -9.71 -14.12
C GLU A 258 -4.03 -10.74 -14.93
N ARG A 259 -4.37 -10.46 -16.20
CA ARG A 259 -4.99 -11.45 -17.10
C ARG A 259 -4.06 -12.62 -17.35
N GLY A 260 -2.75 -12.40 -17.44
CA GLY A 260 -1.76 -13.47 -17.60
C GLY A 260 -1.77 -14.42 -16.41
N TYR A 261 -1.85 -13.89 -15.19
CA TYR A 261 -1.99 -14.68 -13.97
C TYR A 261 -3.36 -15.39 -13.90
N ALA A 262 -4.46 -14.70 -14.19
CA ALA A 262 -5.79 -15.29 -14.23
C ALA A 262 -5.88 -16.42 -15.28
N ASP A 263 -5.35 -16.20 -16.48
CA ASP A 263 -5.29 -17.18 -17.56
C ASP A 263 -4.45 -18.41 -17.17
N MET A 264 -3.35 -18.21 -16.44
CA MET A 264 -2.59 -19.31 -15.85
C MET A 264 -3.48 -20.13 -14.91
N LEU A 265 -4.15 -19.48 -13.94
CA LEU A 265 -5.05 -20.17 -13.01
C LEU A 265 -6.15 -20.94 -13.76
N HIS A 266 -6.78 -20.34 -14.77
CA HIS A 266 -7.79 -21.00 -15.60
C HIS A 266 -7.22 -22.18 -16.42
N THR A 267 -5.99 -22.06 -16.92
CA THR A 267 -5.33 -23.13 -17.68
C THR A 267 -4.97 -24.31 -16.79
N LEU A 268 -4.49 -24.04 -15.58
CA LEU A 268 -4.12 -25.04 -14.59
C LEU A 268 -5.34 -25.70 -13.93
N ALA A 269 -6.41 -24.94 -13.68
CA ALA A 269 -7.66 -25.46 -13.14
C ALA A 269 -8.31 -26.49 -14.08
N ARG A 270 -8.19 -26.31 -15.40
CA ARG A 270 -8.64 -27.29 -16.41
C ARG A 270 -7.88 -28.62 -16.35
N ARG A 271 -6.72 -28.66 -15.68
CA ARG A 271 -5.92 -29.86 -15.44
C ARG A 271 -5.99 -30.34 -13.99
N GLY A 272 -6.93 -29.82 -13.20
CA GLY A 272 -7.16 -30.22 -11.81
C GLY A 272 -6.34 -29.45 -10.77
N PHE A 273 -5.46 -28.53 -11.18
CA PHE A 273 -4.68 -27.71 -10.26
C PHE A 273 -5.44 -26.43 -9.92
N ARG A 274 -6.10 -26.41 -8.75
CA ARG A 274 -6.83 -25.24 -8.25
C ARG A 274 -6.10 -24.62 -7.08
N ARG A 275 -5.98 -23.29 -7.08
CA ARG A 275 -5.46 -22.53 -5.94
C ARG A 275 -6.51 -22.49 -4.84
N HIS A 276 -6.16 -22.91 -3.63
CA HIS A 276 -7.00 -22.74 -2.46
C HIS A 276 -7.07 -21.26 -2.05
N ALA A 277 -8.20 -20.80 -1.50
CA ALA A 277 -8.38 -19.39 -1.12
C ALA A 277 -7.33 -18.91 -0.09
N ALA A 278 -6.88 -19.81 0.78
CA ALA A 278 -5.86 -19.55 1.80
C ALA A 278 -4.41 -19.61 1.29
N MET A 279 -4.15 -20.07 0.06
CA MET A 279 -2.79 -20.15 -0.47
C MET A 279 -2.39 -18.83 -1.14
N THR A 280 -1.19 -18.34 -0.87
CA THR A 280 -0.61 -17.22 -1.62
C THR A 280 -0.33 -17.61 -3.08
N PRO A 281 -0.21 -16.64 -4.01
CA PRO A 281 0.19 -16.92 -5.38
C PRO A 281 1.50 -17.72 -5.47
N SER A 282 2.53 -17.33 -4.71
CA SER A 282 3.81 -18.02 -4.62
C SER A 282 3.72 -19.44 -4.06
N GLU A 283 2.94 -19.67 -3.01
CA GLU A 283 2.70 -21.02 -2.46
C GLU A 283 2.03 -21.94 -3.49
N PHE A 284 1.01 -21.43 -4.21
CA PHE A 284 0.37 -22.19 -5.26
C PHE A 284 1.35 -22.56 -6.37
N ALA A 285 2.16 -21.60 -6.84
CA ALA A 285 3.16 -21.87 -7.87
C ALA A 285 4.17 -22.93 -7.41
N ALA A 286 4.61 -22.88 -6.15
CA ALA A 286 5.53 -23.85 -5.57
C ALA A 286 4.93 -25.27 -5.46
N SER A 287 3.62 -25.38 -5.22
CA SER A 287 2.92 -26.68 -5.13
C SER A 287 2.80 -27.42 -6.47
N LEU A 288 2.98 -26.75 -7.60
CA LEU A 288 2.81 -27.36 -8.93
C LEU A 288 3.92 -28.37 -9.23
N PRO A 289 3.67 -29.40 -10.04
CA PRO A 289 4.70 -30.34 -10.46
C PRO A 289 5.65 -29.75 -11.52
N VAL A 290 6.85 -30.32 -11.63
CA VAL A 290 7.75 -30.09 -12.77
C VAL A 290 7.17 -30.83 -13.98
N PRO A 291 7.16 -30.26 -15.20
CA PRO A 291 7.85 -29.04 -15.65
C PRO A 291 7.04 -27.73 -15.55
N VAL A 292 5.84 -27.74 -14.97
CA VAL A 292 4.95 -26.55 -14.91
C VAL A 292 5.43 -25.51 -13.89
N ARG A 293 5.96 -25.96 -12.75
CA ARG A 293 6.39 -25.13 -11.61
C ARG A 293 7.26 -23.93 -12.00
N PRO A 294 8.36 -24.07 -12.77
CA PRO A 294 9.26 -22.94 -13.04
C PRO A 294 8.60 -21.83 -13.86
N VAL A 295 7.72 -22.20 -14.81
CA VAL A 295 7.00 -21.24 -15.66
C VAL A 295 5.91 -20.53 -14.86
N ALA A 296 5.16 -21.28 -14.05
CA ALA A 296 4.14 -20.72 -13.16
C ALA A 296 4.73 -19.76 -12.12
N ALA A 297 5.90 -20.09 -11.55
CA ALA A 297 6.61 -19.22 -10.63
C ALA A 297 7.04 -17.89 -11.27
N ARG A 298 7.42 -17.90 -12.55
CA ARG A 298 7.80 -16.69 -13.29
C ARG A 298 6.60 -15.77 -13.55
N ILE A 299 5.46 -16.33 -13.96
CA ILE A 299 4.20 -15.57 -14.11
C ILE A 299 3.77 -14.99 -12.75
N THR A 300 3.88 -15.80 -11.69
CA THR A 300 3.53 -15.41 -10.32
C THR A 300 4.39 -14.27 -9.81
N ARG A 301 5.71 -14.31 -10.00
CA ARG A 301 6.60 -13.19 -9.62
C ARG A 301 6.28 -11.90 -10.36
N LEU A 302 5.98 -11.97 -11.66
CA LEU A 302 5.55 -10.80 -12.43
C LEU A 302 4.25 -10.24 -11.84
N PHE A 303 3.27 -11.10 -11.54
CA PHE A 303 2.03 -10.71 -10.90
C PHE A 303 2.24 -10.09 -9.52
N GLU A 304 3.04 -10.69 -8.64
CA GLU A 304 3.30 -10.16 -7.30
C GLU A 304 4.07 -8.85 -7.34
N SER A 305 5.07 -8.73 -8.20
CA SER A 305 5.84 -7.49 -8.39
C SER A 305 4.99 -6.33 -8.90
N PHE A 306 4.02 -6.63 -9.77
CA PHE A 306 3.07 -5.65 -10.29
C PHE A 306 2.01 -5.30 -9.24
N ARG A 307 1.43 -6.33 -8.62
CA ARG A 307 0.25 -6.19 -7.76
C ARG A 307 0.57 -5.64 -6.38
N TYR A 308 1.74 -5.98 -5.84
CA TYR A 308 2.17 -5.61 -4.50
C TYR A 308 3.40 -4.68 -4.52
N GLY A 309 4.29 -4.82 -5.51
CA GLY A 309 5.56 -4.08 -5.54
C GLY A 309 5.53 -2.65 -6.10
N HIS A 310 4.36 -2.08 -6.41
CA HIS A 310 4.19 -0.72 -6.97
C HIS A 310 5.05 -0.40 -8.22
N ARG A 311 5.61 -1.42 -8.90
CA ARG A 311 6.35 -1.22 -10.16
C ARG A 311 5.36 -0.94 -11.30
N PRO A 312 5.49 0.19 -12.02
CA PRO A 312 4.70 0.41 -13.22
C PRO A 312 5.04 -0.67 -14.26
N THR A 313 4.02 -1.25 -14.92
CA THR A 313 4.25 -2.14 -16.05
C THR A 313 4.82 -1.36 -17.22
N ASP A 314 5.93 -1.86 -17.76
CA ASP A 314 6.50 -1.40 -19.01
C ASP A 314 6.23 -2.42 -20.14
N ALA A 315 6.57 -2.04 -21.37
CA ALA A 315 6.39 -2.91 -22.53
C ALA A 315 7.18 -4.23 -22.40
N GLY A 316 8.30 -4.24 -21.66
CA GLY A 316 9.10 -5.43 -21.39
C GLY A 316 8.38 -6.41 -20.47
N THR A 317 7.78 -5.93 -19.38
CA THR A 317 7.00 -6.70 -18.41
C THR A 317 5.78 -7.34 -19.08
N ASP A 318 5.10 -6.60 -19.96
CA ASP A 318 3.96 -7.12 -20.73
C ASP A 318 4.36 -8.17 -21.78
N ALA A 319 5.54 -8.03 -22.38
CA ALA A 319 6.10 -9.04 -23.29
C ALA A 319 6.48 -10.31 -22.52
N ALA A 320 7.13 -10.16 -21.37
CA ALA A 320 7.53 -11.26 -20.50
C ALA A 320 6.33 -12.07 -19.98
N SER A 321 5.26 -11.39 -19.55
CA SER A 321 4.02 -12.04 -19.12
C SER A 321 3.38 -12.86 -20.24
N ARG A 322 3.26 -12.28 -21.45
CA ARG A 322 2.71 -12.96 -22.63
C ARG A 322 3.56 -14.16 -23.05
N GLN A 323 4.89 -14.03 -23.01
CA GLN A 323 5.81 -15.11 -23.33
C GLN A 323 5.69 -16.27 -22.35
N ALA A 324 5.72 -15.97 -21.04
CA ALA A 324 5.60 -16.98 -20.00
C ALA A 324 4.25 -17.71 -20.05
N LEU A 325 3.15 -17.02 -20.38
CA LEU A 325 1.84 -17.65 -20.56
C LEU A 325 1.79 -18.59 -21.79
N ARG A 326 2.41 -18.21 -22.91
CA ARG A 326 2.51 -19.09 -24.08
C ARG A 326 3.31 -20.35 -23.76
N GLU A 327 4.45 -20.17 -23.11
CA GLU A 327 5.29 -21.27 -22.64
C GLU A 327 4.54 -22.19 -21.68
N LEU A 328 3.77 -21.63 -20.74
CA LEU A 328 2.94 -22.41 -19.82
C LEU A 328 1.92 -23.28 -20.58
N ARG A 329 1.22 -22.70 -21.56
CA ARG A 329 0.24 -23.44 -22.38
C ARG A 329 0.91 -24.57 -23.16
N ASP A 330 2.10 -24.34 -23.69
CA ASP A 330 2.88 -25.35 -24.39
C ASP A 330 3.36 -26.46 -23.45
N VAL A 331 3.89 -26.10 -22.28
CA VAL A 331 4.34 -27.05 -21.27
C VAL A 331 3.18 -27.90 -20.80
N VAL A 332 2.04 -27.30 -20.46
CA VAL A 332 0.82 -27.99 -20.06
C VAL A 332 0.26 -28.87 -21.19
N ARG A 333 0.37 -28.46 -22.47
CA ARG A 333 -0.04 -29.27 -23.61
C ARG A 333 0.84 -30.51 -23.80
N ARG A 334 2.17 -30.35 -23.68
CA ARG A 334 3.14 -31.43 -23.90
C ARG A 334 3.24 -32.40 -22.73
N SER A 335 3.05 -31.89 -21.51
CA SER A 335 3.05 -32.72 -20.31
C SER A 335 1.71 -33.45 -20.19
N ARG A 336 1.72 -34.79 -20.34
CA ARG A 336 0.64 -35.67 -19.88
C ARG A 336 0.59 -35.62 -18.35
N ILE A 337 0.17 -34.50 -17.79
CA ILE A 337 0.01 -34.38 -16.34
C ILE A 337 -1.33 -35.02 -16.01
N GLU A 338 -1.27 -36.30 -15.67
CA GLU A 338 -2.38 -37.05 -15.13
C GLU A 338 -2.80 -36.41 -13.80
N SER A 339 -4.07 -36.04 -13.73
CA SER A 339 -4.72 -35.63 -12.50
C SER A 339 -4.66 -36.81 -11.54
N ARG A 340 -3.90 -36.68 -10.44
CA ARG A 340 -4.17 -37.48 -9.24
C ARG A 340 -5.56 -37.10 -8.76
N ARG A 341 -6.58 -37.87 -9.15
CA ARG A 341 -7.85 -37.94 -8.43
C ARG A 341 -7.53 -38.62 -7.09
N SER A 342 -7.45 -37.86 -6.01
CA SER A 342 -7.47 -38.42 -4.67
C SER A 342 -8.89 -38.87 -4.34
N THR A 343 -9.03 -40.17 -4.08
CA THR A 343 -10.07 -40.78 -3.24
C THR A 343 -10.17 -40.12 -1.89
#